data_AF-A0ABD4ZG78-F1
#
_entry.id   AF-A0ABD4ZG78-F1
#
_cell.length_a   1.000
_cell.length_b   1.000
_cell.length_c   1.000
_cell.angle_alpha   90.00
_cell.angle_beta   90.00
_cell.angle_gamma   90.00
#
_symmetry.space_group_name_H-M   'P 1'
#
loop_
_entity.id
_entity.type
_entity.pdbx_description
1 polymer ?
#
loop_
_entity_poly.entity_id
_entity_poly.type
_entity_poly.pdbx_seq_one_letter_code
_entity_poly.pdbx_strand_id
1 'polypeptide(L)'
;KLHDKIFPLGFALVAIGFFIIALAGNFIMLSIGCLILGIGFGLGVPYMYNWLDWSAPANSVNLATTIVLVLVNVGCAISPMIINAVTPSAKMGLLISAIFFACFLVYAIIHYLRVHKKQSATA
;
A
#
# COMPACT_ATOMS: atom_id res chain seq x y z
N LYS A 1 1.71 19.26 -5.60
CA LYS A 1 0.78 19.28 -6.76
C LYS A 1 0.77 17.98 -7.57
N LEU A 2 1.92 17.39 -7.99
CA LEU A 2 1.94 16.07 -8.67
C LEU A 2 2.15 14.90 -7.69
N HIS A 3 3.02 15.05 -6.68
CA HIS A 3 3.23 14.08 -5.58
C HIS A 3 1.93 13.65 -4.89
N ASP A 4 1.05 14.62 -4.69
CA ASP A 4 -0.24 14.47 -4.01
C ASP A 4 -1.18 13.48 -4.72
N LYS A 5 -1.23 13.47 -6.05
CA LYS A 5 -2.12 12.60 -6.81
C LYS A 5 -1.56 11.18 -7.02
N ILE A 6 -0.23 11.04 -6.98
CA ILE A 6 0.45 9.74 -7.16
C ILE A 6 0.15 8.80 -5.99
N PHE A 7 -0.03 9.35 -4.78
CA PHE A 7 -0.34 8.58 -3.58
C PHE A 7 -1.67 7.80 -3.67
N PRO A 8 -2.84 8.46 -3.81
CA PRO A 8 -4.11 7.74 -3.91
C PRO A 8 -4.17 6.84 -5.15
N LEU A 9 -3.49 7.20 -6.24
CA LEU A 9 -3.45 6.41 -7.47
C LEU A 9 -2.63 5.12 -7.30
N GLY A 10 -1.47 5.18 -6.62
CA GLY A 10 -0.66 4.01 -6.30
C GLY A 10 -1.41 3.02 -5.41
N PHE A 11 -2.04 3.50 -4.33
CA PHE A 11 -2.85 2.64 -3.46
C PHE A 11 -4.12 2.11 -4.15
N ALA A 12 -4.74 2.88 -5.06
CA ALA A 12 -5.88 2.41 -5.84
C ALA A 12 -5.48 1.25 -6.76
N LEU A 13 -4.35 1.38 -7.45
CA LEU A 13 -3.81 0.33 -8.30
C LEU A 13 -3.43 -0.93 -7.49
N VAL A 14 -2.87 -0.78 -6.29
CA VAL A 14 -2.59 -1.91 -5.39
C VAL A 14 -3.88 -2.62 -4.98
N ALA A 15 -4.92 -1.88 -4.58
CA ALA A 15 -6.20 -2.47 -4.19
C ALA A 15 -6.88 -3.20 -5.37
N ILE A 16 -6.89 -2.58 -6.56
CA ILE A 16 -7.43 -3.19 -7.78
C ILE A 16 -6.64 -4.44 -8.16
N GLY A 17 -5.31 -4.40 -8.08
CA GLY A 17 -4.44 -5.54 -8.34
C GLY A 17 -4.74 -6.73 -7.43
N PHE A 18 -4.86 -6.49 -6.11
CA PHE A 18 -5.25 -7.53 -5.16
C PHE A 18 -6.66 -8.09 -5.43
N PHE A 19 -7.61 -7.25 -5.84
CA PHE A 19 -8.97 -7.70 -6.15
C PHE A 19 -9.00 -8.60 -7.39
N ILE A 20 -8.24 -8.26 -8.42
CA ILE A 20 -8.08 -9.07 -9.64
C ILE A 20 -7.42 -10.41 -9.31
N ILE A 21 -6.36 -10.41 -8.49
CA ILE A 21 -5.67 -11.64 -8.07
C ILE A 21 -6.61 -12.54 -7.25
N ALA A 22 -7.40 -11.97 -6.34
CA ALA A 22 -8.32 -12.72 -5.49
C ALA A 22 -9.48 -13.37 -6.26
N LEU A 23 -9.90 -12.75 -7.37
CA LEU A 23 -10.97 -13.25 -8.25
C LEU A 23 -10.44 -14.01 -9.47
N ALA A 24 -9.13 -14.19 -9.60
CA ALA A 24 -8.53 -14.83 -10.76
C ALA A 24 -8.95 -16.30 -10.88
N GLY A 25 -9.63 -16.63 -11.98
CA GLY A 25 -10.00 -18.00 -12.33
C GLY A 25 -9.02 -18.69 -13.28
N ASN A 26 -8.05 -17.95 -13.83
CA ASN A 26 -7.05 -18.46 -14.77
C ASN A 26 -5.70 -17.73 -14.62
N PHE A 27 -4.64 -18.32 -15.16
CA PHE A 27 -3.28 -17.80 -15.05
C PHE A 27 -3.12 -16.39 -15.64
N ILE A 28 -3.76 -16.12 -16.78
CA ILE A 28 -3.65 -14.82 -17.48
C ILE A 28 -4.19 -13.69 -16.59
N MET A 29 -5.37 -13.89 -15.99
CA MET A 29 -5.97 -12.92 -15.08
C MET A 29 -5.10 -12.70 -13.83
N LEU A 30 -4.49 -13.77 -13.31
CA LEU A 30 -3.55 -13.68 -12.20
C LEU A 30 -2.30 -12.87 -12.58
N SER A 31 -1.73 -13.10 -13.77
CA SER A 31 -0.57 -12.34 -14.26
C SER A 31 -0.89 -10.85 -14.44
N ILE A 32 -2.06 -10.52 -15.00
CA ILE A 32 -2.52 -9.13 -15.16
C ILE A 32 -2.68 -8.47 -13.78
N GLY A 33 -3.29 -9.18 -12.82
CA GLY A 33 -3.43 -8.69 -11.46
C GLY A 33 -2.09 -8.41 -10.78
N CYS A 34 -1.11 -9.32 -10.92
CA CYS A 34 0.25 -9.12 -10.40
C CYS A 34 0.97 -7.95 -11.06
N LEU A 35 0.77 -7.73 -12.37
CA LEU A 35 1.37 -6.61 -13.09
C LEU A 35 0.81 -5.27 -12.61
N ILE A 36 -0.51 -5.17 -12.47
CA ILE A 36 -1.19 -3.97 -11.94
C ILE A 36 -0.75 -3.71 -10.49
N LEU A 37 -0.68 -4.75 -9.67
CA LEU A 37 -0.18 -4.67 -8.30
C LEU A 37 1.25 -4.12 -8.28
N GLY A 38 2.14 -4.64 -9.13
CA GLY A 38 3.53 -4.20 -9.23
C GLY A 38 3.68 -2.74 -9.62
N ILE A 39 2.88 -2.26 -10.58
CA ILE A 39 2.84 -0.84 -10.97
C ILE A 39 2.37 0.03 -9.79
N GLY A 40 1.28 -0.38 -9.12
CA GLY A 40 0.76 0.34 -7.95
C GLY A 40 1.79 0.43 -6.82
N PHE A 41 2.47 -0.68 -6.53
CA PHE A 41 3.53 -0.73 -5.52
C PHE A 41 4.73 0.14 -5.91
N GLY A 42 5.13 0.11 -7.18
CA GLY A 42 6.20 0.96 -7.73
C GLY A 42 5.92 2.45 -7.64
N LEU A 43 4.65 2.87 -7.60
CA LEU A 43 4.25 4.26 -7.38
C LEU A 43 4.08 4.61 -5.89
N GLY A 44 3.53 3.68 -5.09
CA GLY A 44 3.25 3.90 -3.68
C GLY A 44 4.51 3.92 -2.80
N VAL A 45 5.45 2.99 -3.03
CA VAL A 45 6.64 2.82 -2.19
C VAL A 45 7.60 4.04 -2.22
N PRO A 46 7.96 4.60 -3.39
CA PRO A 46 8.80 5.81 -3.42
C PRO A 46 8.16 6.99 -2.72
N TYR A 47 6.83 7.14 -2.83
CA TYR A 47 6.12 8.17 -2.09
C TYR A 47 6.21 7.94 -0.58
N MET A 48 6.04 6.70 -0.10
CA MET A 48 6.17 6.40 1.33
C MET A 48 7.55 6.79 1.88
N TYR A 49 8.62 6.57 1.12
CA TYR A 49 9.96 7.02 1.51
C TYR A 49 10.10 8.54 1.49
N ASN A 50 9.53 9.25 0.52
CA ASN A 50 9.49 10.71 0.54
C ASN A 50 8.71 11.26 1.74
N TRP A 51 7.60 10.62 2.10
CA TRP A 51 6.82 11.01 3.27
C TRP A 51 7.58 10.76 4.58
N LEU A 52 8.35 9.66 4.64
CA LEU A 52 9.24 9.37 5.75
C LEU A 52 10.33 10.43 5.88
N ASP A 53 10.97 10.82 4.77
CA ASP A 53 11.99 11.88 4.74
C ASP A 53 11.45 13.20 5.31
N TRP A 54 10.22 13.60 4.93
CA TRP A 54 9.57 14.81 5.46
C TRP A 54 9.19 14.71 6.94
N SER A 55 9.00 13.50 7.45
CA SER A 55 8.57 13.26 8.83
C SER A 55 9.73 13.00 9.78
N ALA A 56 10.89 12.59 9.25
CA ALA A 56 12.07 12.24 10.03
C ALA A 56 12.90 13.49 10.39
N PRO A 57 13.58 13.50 11.56
CA PRO A 57 14.55 14.54 11.88
C PRO A 57 15.69 14.60 10.86
N ALA A 58 16.17 15.80 10.51
CA ALA A 58 17.15 16.03 9.44
C ALA A 58 18.47 15.24 9.54
N ASN A 59 18.82 14.72 10.73
CA ASN A 59 20.02 13.89 10.95
C ASN A 59 19.72 12.39 11.14
N SER A 60 18.47 11.98 11.00
CA SER A 60 18.03 10.62 11.32
C SER A 60 17.24 9.95 10.18
N VAL A 61 17.16 10.57 9.00
CA VAL A 61 16.47 10.02 7.82
C VAL A 61 17.00 8.63 7.44
N ASN A 62 18.31 8.43 7.44
CA ASN A 62 18.91 7.13 7.12
C ASN A 62 18.55 6.05 8.14
N LEU A 63 18.52 6.41 9.43
CA LEU A 63 18.09 5.51 10.50
C LEU A 63 16.61 5.20 10.36
N ALA A 64 15.77 6.21 10.13
CA ALA A 64 14.33 6.05 9.94
C ALA A 64 14.02 5.13 8.75
N THR A 65 14.70 5.33 7.62
CA THR A 65 14.56 4.49 6.42
C THR A 65 14.97 3.05 6.69
N THR A 66 16.07 2.85 7.41
CA THR A 66 16.53 1.51 7.81
C THR A 66 15.51 0.82 8.68
N ILE A 67 14.94 1.51 9.67
CA ILE A 67 13.89 0.97 10.54
C ILE A 67 12.67 0.57 9.71
N VAL A 68 12.22 1.41 8.78
CA VAL A 68 11.09 1.10 7.89
C VAL A 68 11.38 -0.13 7.04
N LEU A 69 12.58 -0.24 6.45
CA LEU A 69 12.98 -1.41 5.66
C LEU A 69 12.99 -2.69 6.48
N VAL A 70 13.50 -2.64 7.72
CA VAL A 70 13.48 -3.80 8.63
C VAL A 70 12.04 -4.19 8.95
N LEU A 71 11.17 -3.24 9.28
CA LEU A 71 9.76 -3.49 9.57
C LEU A 71 9.00 -4.08 8.36
N VAL A 72 9.31 -3.66 7.13
CA VAL A 72 8.75 -4.26 5.91
C VAL A 72 9.15 -5.73 5.79
N ASN A 73 10.41 -6.06 6.00
CA ASN A 73 10.88 -7.45 5.95
C ASN A 73 10.24 -8.31 7.04
N VAL A 74 10.13 -7.77 8.27
CA VAL A 74 9.42 -8.44 9.38
C VAL A 74 7.95 -8.66 9.03
N GLY A 75 7.28 -7.66 8.44
CA GLY A 75 5.91 -7.79 7.95
C GLY A 75 5.75 -8.89 6.89
N CYS A 76 6.66 -8.96 5.92
CA CYS A 76 6.67 -10.02 4.92
C CYS A 76 6.88 -11.41 5.53
N ALA A 77 7.73 -11.54 6.55
CA ALA A 77 7.97 -12.81 7.24
C ALA A 77 6.77 -13.27 8.08
N ILE A 78 6.12 -12.33 8.79
CA ILE A 78 5.02 -12.63 9.71
C ILE A 78 3.69 -12.78 8.96
N SER A 79 3.48 -12.06 7.84
CA SER A 79 2.20 -12.02 7.14
C SER A 79 1.64 -13.40 6.77
N PRO A 80 2.42 -14.39 6.26
CA PRO A 80 1.87 -15.69 5.92
C PRO A 80 1.46 -16.48 7.17
N MET A 81 2.16 -16.31 8.30
CA MET A 81 1.82 -16.97 9.56
C MET A 81 0.47 -16.50 10.09
N ILE A 82 0.23 -15.17 10.06
CA ILE A 82 -1.04 -14.58 10.49
C ILE A 82 -2.16 -15.01 9.54
N ILE A 83 -1.95 -14.92 8.23
CA ILE A 83 -2.98 -15.27 7.25
C ILE A 83 -3.33 -16.76 7.34
N ASN A 84 -2.35 -17.65 7.45
CA ASN A 84 -2.57 -19.09 7.61
C ASN A 84 -3.28 -19.44 8.92
N ALA A 85 -3.04 -18.69 10.00
CA ALA A 85 -3.75 -18.87 11.26
C ALA A 85 -5.24 -18.48 11.16
N VAL A 86 -5.58 -17.50 10.31
CA VAL A 86 -6.95 -17.06 10.07
C VAL A 86 -7.66 -17.99 9.08
N THR A 87 -6.98 -18.39 8.00
CA THR A 87 -7.55 -19.27 6.99
C THR A 87 -6.45 -20.09 6.28
N PRO A 88 -6.63 -21.42 6.16
CA PRO A 88 -5.72 -22.24 5.38
C PRO A 88 -5.95 -22.10 3.85
N SER A 89 -7.02 -21.40 3.43
CA SER A 89 -7.32 -21.20 2.01
C SER A 89 -6.60 -19.99 1.46
N ALA A 90 -5.70 -20.20 0.49
CA ALA A 90 -4.98 -19.13 -0.20
C ALA A 90 -5.91 -18.08 -0.81
N LYS A 91 -7.05 -18.50 -1.37
CA LYS A 91 -8.04 -17.58 -1.95
C LYS A 91 -8.67 -16.68 -0.90
N MET A 92 -9.05 -17.22 0.26
CA MET A 92 -9.59 -16.42 1.36
C MET A 92 -8.54 -15.49 1.95
N GLY A 93 -7.27 -15.92 2.05
CA GLY A 93 -6.16 -15.07 2.49
C GLY A 93 -5.91 -13.88 1.55
N LEU A 94 -5.99 -14.11 0.24
CA LEU A 94 -5.92 -13.03 -0.76
C LEU A 94 -7.11 -12.08 -0.69
N LEU A 95 -8.33 -12.59 -0.46
CA LEU A 95 -9.52 -11.74 -0.27
C LEU A 95 -9.42 -10.88 0.99
N ILE A 96 -8.97 -11.44 2.12
CA ILE A 96 -8.73 -10.70 3.36
C ILE A 96 -7.71 -9.58 3.11
N SER A 97 -6.63 -9.89 2.40
CA SER A 97 -5.61 -8.91 2.03
C SER A 97 -6.18 -7.81 1.13
N ALA A 98 -7.00 -8.18 0.13
CA ALA A 98 -7.68 -7.23 -0.76
C ALA A 98 -8.61 -6.28 0.00
N ILE A 99 -9.39 -6.81 0.96
CA ILE A 99 -10.28 -6.01 1.81
C ILE A 99 -9.46 -5.08 2.71
N PHE A 100 -8.37 -5.57 3.32
CA PHE A 100 -7.48 -4.75 4.13
C PHE A 100 -6.90 -3.57 3.32
N PHE A 101 -6.38 -3.83 2.13
CA PHE A 101 -5.87 -2.78 1.24
C PHE A 101 -6.97 -1.86 0.71
N ALA A 102 -8.20 -2.34 0.52
CA ALA A 102 -9.34 -1.50 0.16
C ALA A 102 -9.72 -0.55 1.31
N CYS A 103 -9.76 -1.02 2.56
CA CYS A 103 -9.94 -0.17 3.73
C CYS A 103 -8.80 0.84 3.89
N PHE A 104 -7.56 0.41 3.65
CA PHE A 104 -6.39 1.28 3.68
C PHE A 104 -6.45 2.35 2.58
N LEU A 105 -6.95 2.01 1.39
CA LEU A 105 -7.20 2.96 0.31
C LEU A 105 -8.24 4.01 0.73
N VAL A 106 -9.36 3.60 1.34
CA VAL A 106 -10.37 4.54 1.84
C VAL A 106 -9.76 5.48 2.88
N TYR A 107 -8.96 4.96 3.82
CA TYR A 107 -8.21 5.79 4.77
C TYR A 107 -7.26 6.77 4.05
N ALA A 108 -6.48 6.29 3.08
CA ALA A 108 -5.56 7.11 2.31
C ALA A 108 -6.27 8.24 1.56
N ILE A 109 -7.43 7.97 0.97
CA ILE A 109 -8.29 8.96 0.31
C ILE A 109 -8.82 9.99 1.32
N ILE A 110 -9.31 9.55 2.49
CA ILE A 110 -9.81 10.46 3.54
C ILE A 110 -8.67 11.36 4.06
N HIS A 111 -7.50 10.79 4.34
CA HIS A 111 -6.32 11.52 4.79
C HIS A 111 -5.89 12.54 3.73
N TYR A 112 -5.83 12.12 2.46
CA TYR A 112 -5.52 12.98 1.33
C TYR A 112 -6.45 14.20 1.24
N LEU A 113 -7.76 13.96 1.28
CA LEU A 113 -8.78 15.01 1.23
C LEU A 113 -8.71 15.94 2.45
N ARG A 114 -8.45 15.42 3.66
CA ARG A 114 -8.32 16.22 4.89
C ARG A 114 -7.11 17.14 4.86
N VAL A 115 -5.96 16.64 4.41
CA VAL A 115 -4.72 17.44 4.31
C VAL A 115 -4.89 18.58 3.29
N HIS A 116 -5.53 18.33 2.15
CA HIS A 116 -5.78 19.35 1.14
C HIS A 116 -6.85 20.38 1.56
N LYS A 117 -7.90 19.95 2.29
CA LYS A 117 -8.85 20.89 2.92
C LYS A 117 -8.17 21.83 3.91
N LYS A 118 -7.20 21.34 4.68
CA LYS A 118 -6.48 22.14 5.67
C LYS A 118 -5.58 23.18 5.01
N GLN A 119 -4.90 22.84 3.90
CA GLN A 119 -4.12 23.81 3.11
C GLN A 119 -4.97 24.90 2.44
N SER A 120 -6.21 24.59 2.07
CA SER A 120 -7.14 25.57 1.47
C SER A 120 -7.80 26.50 2.49
N ALA A 121 -7.80 26.15 3.78
CA ALA A 121 -8.37 26.94 4.86
C ALA A 121 -7.35 27.85 5.57
N THR A 122 -6.06 27.74 5.20
CA THR A 122 -4.96 28.56 5.76
C THR A 122 -4.35 29.51 4.72
N ALA A 123 -4.96 29.60 3.54
CA ALA A 123 -4.63 30.54 2.46
C ALA A 123 -5.74 31.59 2.37
#